data_AF-A0A2G9MZ18-F1
#
_entry.id   AF-A0A2G9MZ18-F1
#
_cell.length_a   1.000
_cell.length_b   1.000
_cell.length_c   1.000
_cell.angle_alpha   90.00
_cell.angle_beta   90.00
_cell.angle_gamma   90.00
#
_symmetry.space_group_name_H-M   'P 1'
#
loop_
_entity.id
_entity.type
_entity.pdbx_description
1 polymer ?
#
loop_
_entity_poly.entity_id
_entity_poly.type
_entity_poly.pdbx_seq_one_letter_code
_entity_poly.pdbx_strand_id
1 'polypeptide(L)'
;MAQNFDWKTFKLFLKKVIVFKSKTSFIYINADGWEEAIFFALKKMGENPEWRLGSHEKGADVKISKFAISAKAGKIENGHLTLSSYRLTRYKNIAEMTKFINGEINYDFYLCCARIRLGDGGRKYSVFRVPSSVFKPRAEGWKKYQNKNGDEAGWQYIQTNGVNARIVRKMSNQLWMDIPLKLCEELFSVSFSKNELGSDLEQIFE
;
A
#
# COMPACT_ATOMS: atom_id res chain seq x y z
N MET A 1 7.93 -12.93 -12.43
CA MET A 1 6.60 -13.32 -11.91
C MET A 1 6.77 -14.64 -11.17
N ALA A 2 6.39 -14.73 -9.89
CA ALA A 2 6.41 -15.99 -9.14
C ALA A 2 5.38 -16.95 -9.75
N GLN A 3 5.82 -17.82 -10.67
CA GLN A 3 4.95 -18.64 -11.52
C GLN A 3 4.13 -19.70 -10.75
N ASN A 4 4.39 -19.92 -9.45
CA ASN A 4 3.77 -20.99 -8.65
C ASN A 4 3.10 -20.51 -7.34
N PHE A 5 2.47 -19.33 -7.32
CA PHE A 5 1.67 -18.91 -6.17
C PHE A 5 0.17 -18.89 -6.50
N ASP A 6 -0.65 -19.54 -5.67
CA ASP A 6 -2.10 -19.59 -5.85
C ASP A 6 -2.76 -18.26 -5.44
N TRP A 7 -2.70 -17.30 -6.35
CA TRP A 7 -3.34 -15.99 -6.19
C TRP A 7 -4.86 -16.09 -6.03
N LYS A 8 -5.50 -17.14 -6.55
CA LYS A 8 -6.96 -17.29 -6.43
C LYS A 8 -7.33 -17.58 -4.97
N THR A 9 -6.65 -18.53 -4.34
CA THR A 9 -6.87 -18.88 -2.94
C THR A 9 -6.45 -17.75 -2.00
N PHE A 10 -5.32 -17.08 -2.28
CA PHE A 10 -4.90 -15.91 -1.50
C PHE A 10 -5.96 -14.81 -1.48
N LYS A 11 -6.49 -14.45 -2.65
CA LYS A 11 -7.57 -13.46 -2.78
C LYS A 11 -8.81 -13.86 -1.99
N LEU A 12 -9.19 -15.14 -2.03
CA LEU A 12 -10.34 -15.66 -1.30
C LEU A 12 -10.17 -15.49 0.21
N PHE A 13 -9.04 -15.92 0.77
CA PHE A 13 -8.79 -15.79 2.21
C PHE A 13 -8.65 -14.33 2.64
N LEU A 14 -7.92 -13.52 1.88
CA LEU A 14 -7.75 -12.10 2.21
C LEU A 14 -9.09 -11.35 2.19
N LYS A 15 -9.97 -11.64 1.21
CA LYS A 15 -11.34 -11.11 1.18
C LYS A 15 -12.14 -11.54 2.41
N LYS A 16 -12.06 -12.81 2.82
CA LYS A 16 -12.73 -13.30 4.05
C LYS A 16 -12.24 -12.57 5.30
N VAL A 17 -10.93 -12.30 5.42
CA VAL A 17 -10.38 -11.55 6.57
C VAL A 17 -10.88 -10.11 6.58
N ILE A 18 -10.92 -9.44 5.42
CA ILE A 18 -11.47 -8.07 5.32
C ILE A 18 -12.95 -8.04 5.72
N VAL A 19 -13.74 -9.02 5.26
CA VAL A 19 -15.16 -9.17 5.66
C VAL A 19 -15.28 -9.34 7.15
N PHE A 20 -14.55 -10.29 7.74
CA PHE A 20 -14.55 -10.52 9.18
C PHE A 20 -14.20 -9.23 9.94
N LYS A 21 -13.05 -8.60 9.65
CA LYS A 21 -12.61 -7.38 10.34
C LYS A 21 -13.61 -6.22 10.21
N SER A 22 -14.29 -6.10 9.07
CA SER A 22 -15.25 -5.01 8.85
C SER A 22 -16.58 -5.26 9.56
N LYS A 23 -16.99 -6.53 9.71
CA LYS A 23 -18.21 -6.90 10.43
C LYS A 23 -18.01 -6.95 11.95
N THR A 24 -16.80 -7.20 12.43
CA THR A 24 -16.48 -7.23 13.87
C THR A 24 -15.90 -5.91 14.39
N SER A 25 -15.85 -4.85 13.58
CA SER A 25 -15.34 -3.54 14.01
C SER A 25 -15.90 -2.40 13.18
N PHE A 26 -16.28 -1.31 13.85
CA PHE A 26 -16.57 -0.04 13.18
C PHE A 26 -15.30 0.66 12.66
N ILE A 27 -14.14 0.31 13.23
CA ILE A 27 -12.85 0.87 12.88
C ILE A 27 -12.43 0.33 11.51
N TYR A 28 -11.76 1.16 10.73
CA TYR A 28 -11.18 0.73 9.47
C TYR A 28 -9.93 -0.11 9.68
N ILE A 29 -9.67 -1.02 8.75
CA ILE A 29 -8.40 -1.72 8.63
C ILE A 29 -7.27 -0.67 8.48
N ASN A 30 -6.49 -0.50 9.53
CA ASN A 30 -5.30 0.36 9.58
C ASN A 30 -4.08 -0.39 9.02
N ALA A 31 -2.88 0.20 9.14
CA ALA A 31 -1.66 -0.40 8.60
C ALA A 31 -1.37 -1.78 9.23
N ASP A 32 -1.34 -1.86 10.57
CA ASP A 32 -1.07 -3.12 11.27
C ASP A 32 -2.13 -4.19 10.97
N GLY A 33 -3.40 -3.79 10.96
CA GLY A 33 -4.50 -4.69 10.62
C GLY A 33 -4.48 -5.17 9.17
N TRP A 34 -3.85 -4.40 8.26
CA TRP A 34 -3.64 -4.80 6.88
C TRP A 34 -2.51 -5.82 6.76
N GLU A 35 -1.37 -5.59 7.43
CA GLU A 35 -0.28 -6.55 7.50
C GLU A 35 -0.73 -7.87 8.12
N GLU A 36 -1.49 -7.81 9.21
CA GLU A 36 -2.07 -8.98 9.86
C GLU A 36 -2.97 -9.78 8.91
N ALA A 37 -3.79 -9.09 8.11
CA ALA A 37 -4.67 -9.75 7.17
C ALA A 37 -3.90 -10.50 6.08
N ILE A 38 -2.81 -9.92 5.58
CA ILE A 38 -1.90 -10.55 4.62
C ILE A 38 -1.24 -11.78 5.25
N PHE A 39 -0.65 -11.60 6.43
CA PHE A 39 0.01 -12.67 7.18
C PHE A 39 -0.94 -13.85 7.43
N PHE A 40 -2.15 -13.57 7.90
CA PHE A 40 -3.15 -14.61 8.17
C PHE A 40 -3.57 -15.34 6.90
N ALA A 41 -3.83 -14.62 5.81
CA ALA A 41 -4.21 -15.23 4.53
C ALA A 41 -3.11 -16.16 4.01
N LEU A 42 -1.83 -15.75 4.07
CA LEU A 42 -0.68 -16.58 3.70
C LEU A 42 -0.55 -17.81 4.60
N LYS A 43 -0.65 -17.63 5.93
CA LYS A 43 -0.59 -18.71 6.90
C LYS A 43 -1.70 -19.75 6.67
N LYS A 44 -2.92 -19.32 6.31
CA LYS A 44 -4.03 -20.23 5.96
C LYS A 44 -3.83 -20.99 4.66
N MET A 45 -2.98 -20.53 3.77
CA MET A 45 -2.56 -21.28 2.58
C MET A 45 -1.47 -22.33 2.88
N GLY A 46 -1.00 -22.42 4.12
CA GLY A 46 0.14 -23.28 4.49
C GLY A 46 1.49 -22.70 4.07
N GLU A 47 1.56 -21.42 3.71
CA GLU A 47 2.83 -20.72 3.57
C GLU A 47 3.44 -20.45 4.95
N ASN A 48 4.75 -20.19 4.98
CA ASN A 48 5.47 -19.78 6.19
C ASN A 48 5.82 -18.28 6.12
N PRO A 49 4.85 -17.37 6.33
CA PRO A 49 5.12 -15.94 6.25
C PRO A 49 5.98 -15.47 7.43
N GLU A 50 6.98 -14.65 7.12
CA GLU A 50 7.71 -13.85 8.08
C GLU A 50 7.02 -12.49 8.19
N TRP A 51 6.60 -12.15 9.40
CA TRP A 51 6.04 -10.84 9.75
C TRP A 51 6.48 -10.47 11.15
N ARG A 52 6.93 -9.22 11.32
CA ARG A 52 7.28 -8.64 12.61
C ARG A 52 6.36 -7.47 12.86
N LEU A 53 5.37 -7.68 13.73
CA LEU A 53 4.43 -6.63 14.12
C LEU A 53 5.18 -5.41 14.65
N GLY A 54 4.85 -4.23 14.11
CA GLY A 54 5.47 -2.96 14.52
C GLY A 54 6.92 -2.77 14.06
N SER A 55 7.43 -3.62 13.17
CA SER A 55 8.77 -3.43 12.60
C SER A 55 8.84 -2.12 11.83
N HIS A 56 9.82 -1.29 12.18
CA HIS A 56 10.20 -0.11 11.39
C HIS A 56 11.35 -0.41 10.41
N GLU A 57 11.65 -1.70 10.20
CA GLU A 57 12.65 -2.11 9.22
C GLU A 57 12.23 -1.68 7.81
N LYS A 58 13.24 -1.45 6.96
CA LYS A 58 13.00 -0.87 5.65
C LYS A 58 12.59 -1.97 4.68
N GLY A 59 11.51 -1.69 3.94
CA GLY A 59 11.14 -2.47 2.77
C GLY A 59 9.93 -3.36 3.00
N ALA A 60 10.09 -4.67 2.94
CA ALA A 60 8.97 -5.60 2.97
C ALA A 60 8.42 -5.75 4.39
N ASP A 61 7.10 -5.66 4.48
CA ASP A 61 6.34 -5.78 5.70
C ASP A 61 6.00 -7.28 5.97
N VAL A 62 5.77 -8.06 4.90
CA VAL A 62 5.54 -9.52 4.99
C VAL A 62 6.35 -10.24 3.92
N LYS A 63 7.00 -11.36 4.25
CA LYS A 63 7.82 -12.15 3.30
C LYS A 63 7.44 -13.63 3.33
N ILE A 64 7.51 -14.29 2.18
CA ILE A 64 7.51 -15.76 2.05
C ILE A 64 8.67 -16.17 1.14
N SER A 65 8.94 -17.47 1.04
CA SER A 65 10.01 -17.99 0.18
C SER A 65 9.90 -17.60 -1.30
N LYS A 66 8.68 -17.28 -1.77
CA LYS A 66 8.39 -16.96 -3.18
C LYS A 66 8.49 -15.46 -3.51
N PHE A 67 8.23 -14.58 -2.54
CA PHE A 67 8.21 -13.14 -2.72
C PHE A 67 8.14 -12.38 -1.39
N ALA A 68 8.41 -11.09 -1.45
CA ALA A 68 8.30 -10.13 -0.38
C ALA A 68 7.29 -9.01 -0.73
N ILE A 69 6.46 -8.64 0.24
CA ILE A 69 5.34 -7.69 0.12
C ILE A 69 5.66 -6.42 0.91
N SER A 70 5.45 -5.25 0.31
CA SER A 70 5.21 -4.04 1.10
C SER A 70 3.72 -3.73 1.20
N ALA A 71 3.17 -3.84 2.40
CA ALA A 71 1.78 -3.57 2.70
C ALA A 71 1.57 -2.06 2.80
N LYS A 72 0.60 -1.53 2.05
CA LYS A 72 0.29 -0.09 2.04
C LYS A 72 -1.20 0.17 2.08
N ALA A 73 -1.58 1.27 2.72
CA ALA A 73 -2.89 1.86 2.52
C ALA A 73 -2.85 2.71 1.24
N GLY A 74 -3.99 2.81 0.56
CA GLY A 74 -4.12 3.60 -0.66
C GLY A 74 -5.34 4.51 -0.66
N LYS A 75 -5.27 5.53 -1.51
CA LYS A 75 -6.42 6.35 -1.92
C LYS A 75 -6.58 6.22 -3.42
N ILE A 76 -7.82 6.05 -3.90
CA ILE A 76 -8.11 6.14 -5.33
C ILE A 76 -8.72 7.51 -5.60
N GLU A 77 -8.13 8.25 -6.52
CA GLU A 77 -8.61 9.56 -6.95
C GLU A 77 -8.19 9.81 -8.40
N ASN A 78 -9.11 10.31 -9.22
CA ASN A 78 -8.83 10.70 -10.62
C ASN A 78 -8.10 9.62 -11.44
N GLY A 79 -8.51 8.35 -11.31
CA GLY A 79 -7.89 7.24 -12.05
C GLY A 79 -6.48 6.85 -11.58
N HIS A 80 -6.04 7.32 -10.41
CA HIS A 80 -4.75 7.00 -9.81
C HIS A 80 -4.92 6.35 -8.44
N LEU A 81 -4.01 5.42 -8.13
CA LEU A 81 -3.77 4.90 -6.80
C LEU A 81 -2.65 5.71 -6.14
N THR A 82 -3.00 6.49 -5.13
CA THR A 82 -2.05 7.23 -4.30
C THR A 82 -1.63 6.38 -3.11
N LEU A 83 -0.32 6.24 -2.91
CA LEU A 83 0.27 5.60 -1.73
C LEU A 83 1.54 6.32 -1.27
N SER A 84 1.85 6.21 0.02
CA SER A 84 3.15 6.62 0.58
C SER A 84 4.04 5.39 0.73
N SER A 85 5.36 5.58 0.61
CA SER A 85 6.34 4.50 0.72
C SER A 85 7.40 4.82 1.78
N TYR A 86 8.66 5.03 1.42
CA TYR A 86 9.74 5.22 2.39
C TYR A 86 9.92 6.64 2.90
N ARG A 87 10.43 6.75 4.12
CA ARG A 87 11.09 7.97 4.63
C ARG A 87 12.55 7.98 4.21
N LEU A 88 12.95 9.04 3.50
CA LEU A 88 14.27 9.16 2.89
C LEU A 88 15.19 10.12 3.67
N THR A 89 14.87 10.45 4.93
CA THR A 89 15.62 11.44 5.74
C THR A 89 17.11 11.12 5.89
N ARG A 90 17.48 9.83 5.87
CA ARG A 90 18.89 9.43 6.02
C ARG A 90 19.76 9.73 4.79
N TYR A 91 19.15 10.04 3.65
CA TYR A 91 19.84 10.31 2.40
C TYR A 91 20.01 11.82 2.21
N LYS A 92 21.23 12.23 1.87
CA LYS A 92 21.62 13.65 1.85
C LYS A 92 21.15 14.36 0.60
N ASN A 93 21.04 13.64 -0.51
CA ASN A 93 20.76 14.21 -1.82
C ASN A 93 19.87 13.28 -2.67
N ILE A 94 19.39 13.82 -3.79
CA ILE A 94 18.44 13.11 -4.66
C ILE A 94 19.07 11.89 -5.35
N ALA A 95 20.38 11.90 -5.60
CA ALA A 95 21.08 10.77 -6.20
C ALA A 95 21.11 9.57 -5.24
N GLU A 96 21.42 9.79 -3.96
CA GLU A 96 21.35 8.76 -2.92
C GLU A 96 19.92 8.25 -2.71
N MET A 97 18.93 9.16 -2.67
CA MET A 97 17.51 8.79 -2.55
C MET A 97 17.07 7.91 -3.73
N THR A 98 17.44 8.28 -4.95
CA THR A 98 17.11 7.54 -6.18
C THR A 98 17.81 6.18 -6.20
N LYS A 99 19.09 6.12 -5.79
CA LYS A 99 19.83 4.86 -5.68
C LYS A 99 19.13 3.89 -4.73
N PHE A 100 18.68 4.38 -3.57
CA PHE A 100 17.91 3.57 -2.63
C PHE A 100 16.59 3.06 -3.23
N ILE A 101 15.81 3.96 -3.84
CA ILE A 101 14.52 3.61 -4.47
C ILE A 101 14.69 2.52 -5.53
N ASN A 102 15.78 2.55 -6.30
CA ASN A 102 15.99 1.62 -7.42
C ASN A 102 16.67 0.30 -7.03
N GLY A 103 17.48 0.26 -5.97
CA GLY A 103 18.42 -0.84 -5.75
C GLY A 103 18.45 -1.45 -4.35
N GLU A 104 17.85 -0.79 -3.35
CA GLU A 104 17.88 -1.26 -1.95
C GLU A 104 16.49 -1.65 -1.43
N ILE A 105 15.50 -1.72 -2.32
CA ILE A 105 14.15 -2.20 -1.99
C ILE A 105 14.17 -3.73 -1.93
N ASN A 106 13.68 -4.31 -0.84
CA ASN A 106 13.70 -5.76 -0.58
C ASN A 106 12.29 -6.39 -0.69
N TYR A 107 11.43 -5.84 -1.55
CA TYR A 107 10.12 -6.41 -1.89
C TYR A 107 9.88 -6.46 -3.40
N ASP A 108 9.01 -7.38 -3.80
CA ASP A 108 8.64 -7.62 -5.19
C ASP A 108 7.48 -6.72 -5.64
N PHE A 109 6.57 -6.39 -4.73
CA PHE A 109 5.42 -5.55 -5.02
C PHE A 109 4.86 -4.87 -3.77
N TYR A 110 4.15 -3.76 -4.01
CA TYR A 110 3.21 -3.23 -3.04
C TYR A 110 1.92 -4.04 -3.09
N LEU A 111 1.39 -4.39 -1.94
CA LEU A 111 0.02 -4.86 -1.79
C LEU A 111 -0.78 -3.77 -1.07
N CYS A 112 -1.61 -3.08 -1.85
CA CYS A 112 -2.26 -1.86 -1.43
C CYS A 112 -3.74 -2.09 -1.12
N CYS A 113 -4.18 -1.78 0.10
CA CYS A 113 -5.59 -1.75 0.46
C CYS A 113 -6.10 -0.30 0.37
N ALA A 114 -6.79 0.01 -0.73
CA ALA A 114 -7.37 1.33 -0.94
C ALA A 114 -8.77 1.42 -0.33
N ARG A 115 -9.02 2.48 0.45
CA ARG A 115 -10.30 2.70 1.15
C ARG A 115 -11.07 3.84 0.52
N ILE A 116 -12.36 3.62 0.29
CA ILE A 116 -13.32 4.61 -0.20
C ILE A 116 -14.49 4.69 0.78
N ARG A 117 -14.86 5.91 1.20
CA ARG A 117 -16.09 6.15 1.98
C ARG A 117 -17.27 6.24 1.02
N LEU A 118 -18.34 5.51 1.31
CA LEU A 118 -19.58 5.52 0.52
C LEU A 118 -20.53 6.61 1.05
N GLY A 119 -21.49 7.01 0.21
CA GLY A 119 -22.42 8.11 0.52
C GLY A 119 -23.33 7.85 1.71
N ASP A 120 -23.66 6.58 1.98
CA ASP A 120 -24.47 6.11 3.12
C ASP A 120 -23.67 6.04 4.44
N GLY A 121 -22.38 6.39 4.42
CA GLY A 121 -21.47 6.19 5.54
C GLY A 121 -20.83 4.80 5.56
N GLY A 122 -21.14 3.95 4.58
CA GLY A 122 -20.48 2.68 4.34
C GLY A 122 -19.05 2.84 3.82
N ARG A 123 -18.45 1.71 3.46
CA ARG A 123 -17.04 1.63 3.10
C ARG A 123 -16.79 0.61 1.99
N LYS A 124 -15.96 0.97 1.02
CA LYS A 124 -15.40 0.05 0.02
C LYS A 124 -13.89 -0.10 0.23
N TYR A 125 -13.42 -1.34 0.14
CA TYR A 125 -12.02 -1.69 0.06
C TYR A 125 -11.72 -2.26 -1.33
N SER A 126 -10.71 -1.72 -2.00
CA SER A 126 -10.16 -2.25 -3.26
C SER A 126 -8.70 -2.61 -3.03
N VAL A 127 -8.33 -3.85 -3.34
CA VAL A 127 -6.97 -4.37 -3.14
C VAL A 127 -6.24 -4.40 -4.47
N PHE A 128 -5.07 -3.75 -4.51
CA PHE A 128 -4.23 -3.70 -5.69
C PHE A 128 -2.87 -4.34 -5.43
N ARG A 129 -2.34 -5.01 -6.46
CA ARG A 129 -0.94 -5.39 -6.55
C ARG A 129 -0.23 -4.42 -7.49
N VAL A 130 0.87 -3.83 -7.03
CA VAL A 130 1.69 -2.93 -7.84
C VAL A 130 3.13 -3.43 -7.84
N PRO A 131 3.65 -3.96 -8.96
CA PRO A 131 5.04 -4.42 -9.05
C PRO A 131 6.00 -3.31 -8.65
N SER A 132 7.05 -3.65 -7.88
CA SER A 132 8.07 -2.67 -7.48
C SER A 132 8.78 -2.04 -8.68
N SER A 133 8.80 -2.73 -9.82
CA SER A 133 9.34 -2.25 -11.09
C SER A 133 8.53 -1.13 -11.77
N VAL A 134 7.32 -0.82 -11.31
CA VAL A 134 6.46 0.22 -11.92
C VAL A 134 7.08 1.61 -11.80
N PHE A 135 7.85 1.86 -10.74
CA PHE A 135 8.52 3.14 -10.50
C PHE A 135 10.03 2.93 -10.44
N LYS A 136 10.76 3.47 -11.42
CA LYS A 136 12.22 3.42 -11.51
C LYS A 136 12.75 4.80 -11.89
N PRO A 137 12.74 5.77 -10.95
CA PRO A 137 13.14 7.14 -11.25
C PRO A 137 14.62 7.22 -11.62
N ARG A 138 14.99 8.24 -12.40
CA ARG A 138 16.39 8.64 -12.58
C ARG A 138 16.66 9.93 -11.82
N ALA A 139 17.89 10.11 -11.35
CA ALA A 139 18.22 11.23 -10.45
C ALA A 139 18.00 12.60 -11.13
N GLU A 140 18.32 12.69 -12.41
CA GLU A 140 18.20 13.89 -13.25
C GLU A 140 16.76 14.30 -13.54
N GLY A 141 15.78 13.39 -13.39
CA GLY A 141 14.38 13.71 -13.67
C GLY A 141 13.65 14.37 -12.50
N TRP A 142 14.26 14.40 -11.32
CA TRP A 142 13.66 15.04 -10.14
C TRP A 142 13.80 16.56 -10.20
N LYS A 143 12.70 17.27 -10.00
CA LYS A 143 12.67 18.74 -9.93
C LYS A 143 12.26 19.18 -8.53
N LYS A 144 12.91 20.22 -8.02
CA LYS A 144 12.44 20.86 -6.78
C LYS A 144 11.08 21.50 -7.01
N TYR A 145 10.23 21.49 -6.00
CA TYR A 145 8.98 22.26 -6.01
C TYR A 145 8.84 23.07 -4.73
N GLN A 146 8.12 24.19 -4.84
CA GLN A 146 7.86 25.10 -3.73
C GLN A 146 6.48 24.87 -3.13
N ASN A 147 6.34 25.17 -1.84
CA ASN A 147 5.04 25.25 -1.19
C ASN A 147 4.34 26.59 -1.56
N LYS A 148 3.13 26.81 -1.03
CA LYS A 148 2.35 28.05 -1.26
C LYS A 148 3.05 29.33 -0.78
N ASN A 149 4.02 29.21 0.13
CA ASN A 149 4.78 30.32 0.70
C ASN A 149 6.10 30.58 -0.05
N GLY A 150 6.40 29.81 -1.10
CA GLY A 150 7.65 29.92 -1.85
C GLY A 150 8.82 29.10 -1.29
N ASP A 151 8.68 28.41 -0.15
CA ASP A 151 9.77 27.60 0.40
C ASP A 151 9.91 26.27 -0.36
N GLU A 152 11.13 25.75 -0.47
CA GLU A 152 11.38 24.42 -1.02
C GLU A 152 10.65 23.33 -0.20
N ALA A 153 9.65 22.71 -0.83
CA ALA A 153 8.80 21.71 -0.22
C ALA A 153 9.34 20.27 -0.40
N GLY A 154 10.20 20.08 -1.40
CA GLY A 154 10.82 18.80 -1.71
C GLY A 154 11.04 18.62 -3.21
N TRP A 155 10.89 17.39 -3.67
CA TRP A 155 11.14 17.01 -5.06
C TRP A 155 9.91 16.35 -5.69
N GLN A 156 9.72 16.57 -6.99
CA GLN A 156 8.69 15.95 -7.81
C GLN A 156 9.32 15.27 -9.02
N TYR A 157 8.71 14.17 -9.45
CA TYR A 157 9.12 13.38 -10.60
C TYR A 157 7.89 12.91 -11.37
N ILE A 158 7.96 12.96 -12.69
CA ILE A 158 6.92 12.43 -13.58
C ILE A 158 7.61 11.42 -14.49
N GLN A 159 7.24 10.14 -14.33
CA GLN A 159 7.75 9.08 -15.18
C GLN A 159 6.96 9.04 -16.50
N THR A 160 7.60 8.58 -17.57
CA THR A 160 6.98 8.47 -18.91
C THR A 160 5.74 7.59 -18.96
N ASN A 161 5.59 6.62 -18.04
CA ASN A 161 4.39 5.79 -17.92
C ASN A 161 3.23 6.46 -17.15
N GLY A 162 3.40 7.71 -16.71
CA GLY A 162 2.40 8.51 -16.01
C GLY A 162 2.44 8.42 -14.49
N VAL A 163 3.40 7.68 -13.91
CA VAL A 163 3.60 7.68 -12.44
C VAL A 163 4.13 9.04 -12.01
N ASN A 164 3.38 9.72 -11.15
CA ASN A 164 3.84 10.95 -10.49
C ASN A 164 4.35 10.61 -9.10
N ALA A 165 5.52 11.09 -8.74
CA ALA A 165 6.10 10.86 -7.42
C ALA A 165 6.55 12.17 -6.79
N ARG A 166 6.47 12.24 -5.47
CA ARG A 166 6.89 13.38 -4.66
C ARG A 166 7.68 12.91 -3.45
N ILE A 167 8.78 13.57 -3.16
CA ILE A 167 9.51 13.43 -1.89
C ILE A 167 9.21 14.69 -1.08
N VAL A 168 8.49 14.54 0.04
CA VAL A 168 7.98 15.67 0.82
C VAL A 168 8.87 15.91 2.05
N ARG A 169 9.59 17.03 2.07
CA ARG A 169 10.58 17.35 3.13
C ARG A 169 9.97 17.35 4.53
N LYS A 170 8.83 18.05 4.70
CA LYS A 170 8.12 18.17 5.99
C LYS A 170 7.64 16.84 6.57
N MET A 171 7.59 15.79 5.75
CA MET A 171 7.20 14.44 6.17
C MET A 171 8.41 13.51 6.28
N SER A 172 9.56 13.99 6.78
CA SER A 172 10.77 13.14 6.87
C SER A 172 11.21 12.60 5.49
N ASN A 173 11.20 13.47 4.48
CA ASN A 173 11.45 13.10 3.08
C ASN A 173 10.61 11.87 2.64
N GLN A 174 9.33 11.85 3.00
CA GLN A 174 8.43 10.75 2.64
C GLN A 174 8.21 10.71 1.13
N LEU A 175 8.43 9.54 0.52
CA LEU A 175 8.04 9.26 -0.85
C LEU A 175 6.54 9.04 -0.92
N TRP A 176 5.89 9.76 -1.82
CA TRP A 176 4.50 9.63 -2.24
C TRP A 176 4.46 9.31 -3.73
N MET A 177 3.56 8.43 -4.13
CA MET A 177 3.38 8.03 -5.53
C MET A 177 1.90 8.05 -5.88
N ASP A 178 1.59 8.66 -7.01
CA ASP A 178 0.30 8.64 -7.68
C ASP A 178 0.46 7.77 -8.94
N ILE A 179 -0.06 6.54 -8.87
CA ILE A 179 0.17 5.50 -9.87
C ILE A 179 -1.09 5.33 -10.72
N PRO A 180 -1.04 5.48 -12.06
CA PRO A 180 -2.19 5.23 -12.91
C PRO A 180 -2.77 3.82 -12.67
N LEU A 181 -4.09 3.70 -12.53
CA LEU A 181 -4.74 2.41 -12.25
C LEU A 181 -4.45 1.34 -13.32
N LYS A 182 -4.20 1.75 -14.57
CA LYS A 182 -3.78 0.83 -15.66
C LYS A 182 -2.44 0.13 -15.42
N LEU A 183 -1.61 0.64 -14.49
CA LEU A 183 -0.34 0.04 -14.07
C LEU A 183 -0.49 -0.80 -12.78
N CYS A 184 -1.71 -0.82 -12.23
CA CYS A 184 -2.05 -1.57 -11.03
C CYS A 184 -2.89 -2.78 -11.43
N GLU A 185 -2.70 -3.90 -10.75
CA GLU A 185 -3.60 -5.05 -10.88
C GLU A 185 -4.61 -5.02 -9.73
N GLU A 186 -5.88 -4.80 -10.02
CA GLU A 186 -6.94 -4.97 -9.02
C GLU A 186 -7.13 -6.47 -8.75
N LEU A 187 -6.89 -6.89 -7.52
CA LEU A 187 -7.08 -8.27 -7.10
C LEU A 187 -8.56 -8.55 -6.83
N PHE A 188 -9.21 -7.67 -6.07
CA PHE A 188 -10.63 -7.71 -5.76
C PHE A 188 -11.07 -6.41 -5.07
N SER A 189 -12.39 -6.23 -4.97
CA SER A 189 -13.01 -5.26 -4.07
C SER A 189 -14.17 -5.84 -3.28
N VAL A 190 -14.48 -5.19 -2.16
CA VAL A 190 -15.59 -5.52 -1.26
C VAL A 190 -16.15 -4.23 -0.67
N SER A 191 -17.47 -4.15 -0.56
CA SER A 191 -18.19 -3.01 -0.02
C SER A 191 -19.05 -3.45 1.17
N PHE A 192 -19.23 -2.54 2.11
CA PHE A 192 -20.09 -2.69 3.28
C PHE A 192 -20.94 -1.43 3.39
N SER A 193 -22.25 -1.58 3.51
CA SER A 193 -23.14 -0.51 3.93
C SER A 193 -22.86 -0.12 5.38
N LYS A 194 -23.40 1.02 5.82
CA LYS A 194 -23.24 1.47 7.22
C LYS A 194 -23.68 0.41 8.24
N ASN A 195 -24.78 -0.30 7.98
CA ASN A 195 -25.37 -1.28 8.91
C ASN A 195 -24.62 -2.63 8.92
N GLU A 196 -23.75 -2.89 7.94
CA GLU A 196 -22.92 -4.09 7.93
C GLU A 196 -21.61 -3.91 8.70
N LEU A 197 -21.22 -2.68 8.98
CA LEU A 197 -20.01 -2.39 9.76
C LEU A 197 -20.29 -2.66 11.23
N GLY A 198 -19.50 -3.52 11.86
CA GLY A 198 -19.70 -3.86 13.27
C GLY A 198 -20.92 -4.73 13.58
N SER A 199 -21.65 -5.22 12.56
CA SER A 199 -22.87 -6.03 12.76
C SER A 199 -22.66 -7.26 13.65
N ASP A 200 -21.51 -7.91 13.53
CA ASP A 200 -21.21 -9.12 14.30
C ASP A 200 -20.78 -8.78 15.73
N LEU A 201 -20.35 -7.54 15.98
CA LEU A 201 -20.07 -7.04 17.33
C LEU A 201 -21.36 -6.69 18.07
N GLU A 202 -22.37 -6.16 17.37
CA GLU A 202 -23.68 -5.85 17.94
C GLU A 202 -24.42 -7.12 18.39
N GLN A 203 -24.35 -8.19 17.60
CA GLN A 203 -24.95 -9.51 17.92
C GLN A 203 -24.43 -10.15 19.21
N ILE A 204 -23.28 -9.72 19.74
CA ILE A 204 -22.75 -10.24 21.02
C ILE A 204 -23.51 -9.67 22.22
N PHE A 205 -24.20 -8.54 22.05
CA PHE A 205 -24.95 -7.85 23.11
C PHE A 205 -26.46 -8.05 23.01
N GLU A 206 -26.93 -8.82 22.02
CA GLU A 206 -28.32 -9.26 21.85
C GLU A 206 -28.54 -10.64 22.46
#